data_AF-A0AAV9DCG2-F1
#
_entry.id   AF-A0AAV9DCG2-F1
#
_cell.length_a   1.000
_cell.length_b   1.000
_cell.length_c   1.000
_cell.angle_alpha   90.00
_cell.angle_beta   90.00
_cell.angle_gamma   90.00
#
_symmetry.space_group_name_H-M   'P 1'
#
loop_
_entity.id
_entity.type
_entity.pdbx_description
1 polymer ?
#
loop_
_entity_poly.entity_id
_entity_poly.type
_entity_poly.pdbx_seq_one_letter_code
_entity_poly.pdbx_strand_id
1 'polypeptide(L)'
;MPDKNIVHWNTLISAYALNDQPLESFDCLIEMQSHGFRPDLITMVNLLPAYTQSSGLLQGKSVHGIAIRRGFVPHLVLETALLNMYGKCGEPRSAERLFDRMVEKYLVSYNAMISTYVQNGLSMEAISLFHSLREGPLNPDVISISSILPVYAESGSLRQGKQMHGYVVKCGHISNEFISNSMIFVYAKCGDINAARSIFNGMVSKGVVSWNVIIMGYAIHGCGEMALQLFSEMIENGIQPNRSTIFSVLSACNIAGLVEEGKMYFDSMTRDYNIKPHIEHYGCMVDLIGRSGDLAKAKTFISRMPMVPTSRIWGSLLNASRHYGDIETAEFAAKHILQLEHDNTGCHVLLSNMYVEAGRMEDAERARSLMQREGLQRTTAQSWVELHRCEMHCFVNGDRSHAQTSTVYAVLGILSNAIGEGETAGSANSFRPAEVLARRGSSPRHHGVRLALCYGLISTTVGSPILIRKNVRICGDCHRAMKMMSEVIGREVVIGDSKIYHHFRDGLCCCGDYW
;
A
#
# COMPACT_ATOMS: atom_id res chain seq x y z
N MET A 1 -38.06 25.96 -24.41
CA MET A 1 -37.42 24.98 -23.50
C MET A 1 -38.50 24.52 -22.53
N PRO A 2 -38.62 23.23 -22.20
CA PRO A 2 -39.60 22.81 -21.19
C PRO A 2 -39.31 23.56 -19.87
N ASP A 3 -40.34 23.91 -19.12
CA ASP A 3 -40.21 24.66 -17.86
C ASP A 3 -39.28 23.90 -16.92
N LYS A 4 -38.04 24.41 -16.73
CA LYS A 4 -37.07 23.84 -15.79
C LYS A 4 -37.72 23.85 -14.41
N ASN A 5 -37.97 22.67 -13.84
CA ASN A 5 -38.43 22.53 -12.45
C ASN A 5 -37.25 22.18 -11.51
N ILE A 6 -37.48 22.15 -10.20
CA ILE A 6 -36.43 21.86 -9.20
C ILE A 6 -35.73 20.51 -9.42
N VAL A 7 -36.43 19.51 -9.94
CA VAL A 7 -35.85 18.18 -10.22
C VAL A 7 -34.83 18.29 -11.36
N HIS A 8 -35.12 19.05 -12.42
CA HIS A 8 -34.18 19.26 -13.52
C HIS A 8 -32.88 19.92 -13.03
N TRP A 9 -32.98 20.93 -12.16
CA TRP A 9 -31.81 21.56 -11.54
C TRP A 9 -31.01 20.57 -10.69
N ASN A 10 -31.69 19.81 -9.83
CA ASN A 10 -31.04 18.81 -8.98
C ASN A 10 -30.31 17.73 -9.82
N THR A 11 -30.87 17.31 -10.95
CA THR A 11 -30.22 16.38 -11.88
C THR A 11 -28.98 16.99 -12.54
N LEU A 12 -29.05 18.24 -13.00
CA LEU A 12 -27.89 18.94 -13.59
C LEU A 12 -26.76 19.13 -12.57
N ILE A 13 -27.09 19.58 -11.36
CA ILE A 13 -26.11 19.75 -10.27
C ILE A 13 -25.42 18.43 -9.94
N SER A 14 -26.20 17.34 -9.85
CA SER A 14 -25.67 15.99 -9.59
C SER A 14 -24.77 15.51 -10.73
N ALA A 15 -25.17 15.73 -11.98
CA ALA A 15 -24.38 15.36 -13.14
C ALA A 15 -23.02 16.07 -13.17
N TYR A 16 -22.97 17.38 -12.92
CA TYR A 16 -21.70 18.10 -12.84
C TYR A 16 -20.85 17.64 -11.64
N ALA A 17 -21.47 17.47 -10.47
CA ALA A 17 -20.77 17.03 -9.28
C ALA A 17 -20.14 15.63 -9.42
N LEU A 18 -20.83 14.69 -10.07
CA LEU A 18 -20.36 13.32 -10.28
C LEU A 18 -19.29 13.21 -11.37
N ASN A 19 -19.18 14.19 -12.27
CA ASN A 19 -18.18 14.23 -13.35
C ASN A 19 -16.95 15.09 -13.00
N ASP A 20 -16.71 15.34 -11.71
CA ASP A 20 -15.56 16.14 -11.22
C ASP A 20 -15.53 17.57 -11.82
N GLN A 21 -16.70 18.15 -12.02
CA GLN A 21 -16.91 19.52 -12.52
C GLN A 21 -17.51 20.41 -11.43
N PRO A 22 -16.71 20.78 -10.41
CA PRO A 22 -17.24 21.42 -9.21
C PRO A 22 -17.67 22.86 -9.42
N LEU A 23 -17.04 23.56 -10.37
CA LEU A 23 -17.40 24.94 -10.70
C LEU A 23 -18.76 24.99 -11.40
N GLU A 24 -18.96 24.11 -12.38
CA GLU A 24 -20.21 23.98 -13.13
C GLU A 24 -21.36 23.53 -12.23
N SER A 25 -21.08 22.65 -11.26
CA SER A 25 -22.06 22.26 -10.23
C SER A 25 -22.51 23.47 -9.38
N PHE A 26 -21.58 24.34 -9.01
CA PHE A 26 -21.86 25.56 -8.24
C PHE A 26 -22.55 26.64 -9.08
N ASP A 27 -22.13 26.85 -10.32
CA ASP A 27 -22.77 27.81 -11.23
C ASP A 27 -24.23 27.43 -11.49
N CYS A 28 -24.50 26.13 -11.62
CA CYS A 28 -25.86 25.60 -11.76
C CYS A 28 -26.74 25.89 -10.52
N LEU A 29 -26.15 25.90 -9.30
CA LEU A 29 -26.84 26.32 -8.09
C LEU A 29 -27.19 27.82 -8.12
N ILE A 30 -26.26 28.67 -8.57
CA ILE A 30 -26.50 30.11 -8.71
C ILE A 30 -27.61 30.37 -9.74
N GLU A 31 -27.56 29.69 -10.88
CA GLU A 31 -28.58 29.81 -11.93
C GLU A 31 -29.95 29.32 -11.45
N MET A 32 -30.00 28.23 -10.68
CA MET A 32 -31.22 27.77 -10.03
C MET A 32 -31.84 28.86 -9.14
N GLN A 33 -31.01 29.54 -8.33
CA GLN A 33 -31.46 30.61 -7.45
C GLN A 33 -31.91 31.87 -8.21
N SER A 34 -31.22 32.22 -9.30
CA SER A 34 -31.59 33.39 -10.12
C SER A 34 -32.94 33.20 -10.83
N HIS A 35 -33.32 31.96 -11.13
CA HIS A 35 -34.65 31.59 -11.64
C HIS A 35 -35.72 31.48 -10.54
N GLY A 36 -35.40 31.88 -9.30
CA GLY A 36 -36.35 31.92 -8.19
C GLY A 36 -36.56 30.59 -7.46
N PHE A 37 -35.84 29.52 -7.85
CA PHE A 37 -35.93 28.24 -7.15
C PHE A 37 -35.12 28.26 -5.86
N ARG A 38 -35.68 27.70 -4.79
CA ARG A 38 -35.00 27.59 -3.49
C ARG A 38 -34.30 26.23 -3.40
N PRO A 39 -32.99 26.19 -3.10
CA PRO A 39 -32.29 24.92 -2.89
C PRO A 39 -32.95 24.08 -1.79
N ASP A 40 -33.24 22.83 -2.10
CA ASP A 40 -33.87 21.88 -1.20
C ASP A 40 -32.84 20.89 -0.62
N LEU A 41 -33.32 19.91 0.14
CA LEU A 41 -32.50 18.85 0.73
C LEU A 41 -31.70 18.09 -0.34
N ILE A 42 -32.33 17.77 -1.47
CA ILE A 42 -31.71 17.01 -2.57
C ILE A 42 -30.65 17.87 -3.25
N THR A 43 -30.88 19.18 -3.39
CA THR A 43 -29.86 20.12 -3.87
C THR A 43 -28.61 20.06 -2.99
N MET A 44 -28.77 20.10 -1.65
CA MET A 44 -27.62 20.03 -0.72
C MET A 44 -26.85 18.72 -0.85
N VAL A 45 -27.55 17.58 -0.92
CA VAL A 45 -26.92 16.25 -1.09
C VAL A 45 -26.15 16.18 -2.40
N ASN A 46 -26.73 16.67 -3.50
CA ASN A 46 -26.13 16.59 -4.83
C ASN A 46 -24.91 17.51 -5.01
N LEU A 47 -24.77 18.57 -4.21
CA LEU A 47 -23.62 19.47 -4.23
C LEU A 47 -22.39 18.88 -3.54
N LEU A 48 -22.57 18.11 -2.46
CA LEU A 48 -21.46 17.66 -1.62
C LEU A 48 -20.39 16.82 -2.35
N PRO A 49 -20.72 15.93 -3.32
CA PRO A 49 -19.71 15.21 -4.08
C PRO A 49 -18.71 16.11 -4.82
N ALA A 50 -19.15 17.27 -5.32
CA ALA A 50 -18.29 18.25 -5.99
C ALA A 50 -17.22 18.83 -5.07
N TYR A 51 -17.45 18.83 -3.76
CA TYR A 51 -16.59 19.46 -2.77
C TYR A 51 -15.76 18.46 -1.97
N THR A 52 -15.49 17.29 -2.56
CA THR A 52 -14.75 16.21 -1.90
C THR A 52 -13.23 16.33 -2.02
N GLN A 53 -12.72 17.26 -2.83
CA GLN A 53 -11.29 17.55 -2.93
C GLN A 53 -10.84 18.51 -1.82
N SER A 54 -9.56 18.50 -1.42
CA SER A 54 -9.03 19.35 -0.34
C SER A 54 -9.28 20.85 -0.54
N SER A 55 -9.36 21.32 -1.78
CA SER A 55 -9.71 22.70 -2.14
C SER A 55 -11.20 23.05 -1.96
N GLY A 56 -12.08 22.04 -1.89
CA GLY A 56 -13.54 22.18 -1.76
C GLY A 56 -14.06 22.27 -0.33
N LEU A 57 -13.21 22.11 0.68
CA LEU A 57 -13.62 22.05 2.09
C LEU A 57 -14.43 23.27 2.54
N LEU A 58 -14.06 24.47 2.08
CA LEU A 58 -14.75 25.70 2.46
C LEU A 58 -16.19 25.72 1.93
N GLN A 59 -16.37 25.35 0.67
CA GLN A 59 -17.67 25.25 0.00
C GLN A 59 -18.52 24.17 0.65
N GLY A 60 -17.93 23.01 0.96
CA GLY A 60 -18.59 21.95 1.72
C GLY A 60 -19.08 22.42 3.10
N LYS A 61 -18.26 23.20 3.83
CA LYS A 61 -18.66 23.84 5.10
C LYS A 61 -19.79 24.86 4.91
N SER A 62 -19.79 25.62 3.81
CA SER A 62 -20.89 26.54 3.48
C SER A 62 -22.21 25.80 3.23
N VAL A 63 -22.18 24.70 2.48
CA VAL A 63 -23.36 23.84 2.25
C VAL A 63 -23.88 23.29 3.58
N HIS A 64 -22.99 22.79 4.45
CA HIS A 64 -23.36 22.32 5.80
C HIS A 64 -24.01 23.44 6.64
N GLY A 65 -23.43 24.65 6.63
CA GLY A 65 -24.00 25.80 7.33
C GLY A 65 -25.39 26.20 6.80
N ILE A 66 -25.61 26.14 5.49
CA ILE A 66 -26.93 26.38 4.87
C ILE A 66 -27.92 25.30 5.32
N ALA A 67 -27.53 24.04 5.33
CA ALA A 67 -28.36 22.93 5.78
C ALA A 67 -28.83 23.10 7.22
N ILE A 68 -27.93 23.51 8.13
CA ILE A 68 -28.28 23.82 9.53
C ILE A 68 -29.27 25.00 9.58
N ARG A 69 -28.95 26.11 8.92
CA ARG A 69 -29.80 27.33 8.95
C ARG A 69 -31.20 27.11 8.37
N ARG A 70 -31.34 26.18 7.41
CA ARG A 70 -32.62 25.82 6.79
C ARG A 70 -33.36 24.68 7.50
N GLY A 71 -32.78 24.10 8.55
CA GLY A 71 -33.40 23.00 9.28
C GLY A 71 -33.45 21.69 8.50
N PHE A 72 -32.50 21.46 7.58
CA PHE A 72 -32.38 20.20 6.84
C PHE A 72 -31.66 19.09 7.62
N VAL A 73 -31.05 19.42 8.75
CA VAL A 73 -30.42 18.49 9.70
C VAL A 73 -31.24 18.51 10.99
N PRO A 74 -31.57 17.36 11.61
CA PRO A 74 -31.08 16.01 11.31
C PRO A 74 -31.76 15.37 10.08
N HIS A 75 -30.96 14.71 9.23
CA HIS A 75 -31.45 13.90 8.10
C HIS A 75 -30.36 12.92 7.65
N LEU A 76 -30.59 11.62 7.86
CA LEU A 76 -29.60 10.55 7.67
C LEU A 76 -28.82 10.63 6.34
N VAL A 77 -29.52 10.83 5.22
CA VAL A 77 -28.89 10.89 3.89
C VAL A 77 -27.94 12.09 3.76
N LEU A 78 -28.34 13.25 4.29
CA LEU A 78 -27.55 14.47 4.19
C LEU A 78 -26.36 14.41 5.16
N GLU A 79 -26.60 13.94 6.40
CA GLU A 79 -25.54 13.75 7.39
C GLU A 79 -24.49 12.75 6.88
N THR A 80 -24.91 11.64 6.26
CA THR A 80 -23.97 10.67 5.67
C THR A 80 -23.18 11.25 4.50
N ALA A 81 -23.82 12.06 3.64
CA ALA A 81 -23.13 12.75 2.55
C ALA A 81 -22.09 13.77 3.10
N LEU A 82 -22.41 14.45 4.21
CA LEU A 82 -21.51 15.37 4.90
C LEU A 82 -20.32 14.64 5.54
N LEU A 83 -20.53 13.46 6.15
CA LEU A 83 -19.45 12.61 6.66
C LEU A 83 -18.44 12.29 5.55
N ASN A 84 -18.93 11.82 4.41
CA ASN A 84 -18.09 11.50 3.25
C ASN A 84 -17.35 12.73 2.71
N MET A 85 -18.01 13.90 2.63
CA MET A 85 -17.39 15.16 2.21
C MET A 85 -16.23 15.56 3.14
N TYR A 86 -16.48 15.62 4.45
CA TYR A 86 -15.43 15.93 5.43
C TYR A 86 -14.29 14.93 5.39
N GLY A 87 -14.61 13.63 5.31
CA GLY A 87 -13.61 12.59 5.23
C GLY A 87 -12.70 12.74 4.02
N LYS A 88 -13.27 12.97 2.83
CA LYS A 88 -12.47 13.11 1.59
C LYS A 88 -11.67 14.42 1.56
N CYS A 89 -12.11 15.45 2.29
CA CYS A 89 -11.37 16.69 2.45
C CYS A 89 -10.19 16.61 3.45
N GLY A 90 -9.94 15.47 4.09
CA GLY A 90 -8.89 15.34 5.09
C GLY A 90 -9.30 15.81 6.50
N GLU A 91 -10.61 15.90 6.80
CA GLU A 91 -11.15 16.46 8.04
C GLU A 91 -11.92 15.41 8.87
N PRO A 92 -11.30 14.27 9.26
CA PRO A 92 -12.00 13.17 9.93
C PRO A 92 -12.58 13.57 11.30
N ARG A 93 -11.94 14.51 12.02
CA ARG A 93 -12.47 15.03 13.30
C ARG A 93 -13.77 15.81 13.14
N SER A 94 -13.94 16.49 12.01
CA SER A 94 -15.19 17.21 11.71
C SER A 94 -16.31 16.21 11.40
N ALA A 95 -15.99 15.14 10.66
CA ALA A 95 -16.91 14.02 10.41
C ALA A 95 -17.30 13.32 11.72
N GLU A 96 -16.33 13.01 12.60
CA GLU A 96 -16.57 12.36 13.90
C GLU A 96 -17.55 13.15 14.77
N ARG A 97 -17.34 14.47 14.92
CA ARG A 97 -18.27 15.33 15.67
C ARG A 97 -19.69 15.33 15.08
N LEU A 98 -19.82 15.26 13.76
CA LEU A 98 -21.13 15.15 13.12
C LEU A 98 -21.75 13.79 13.40
N PHE A 99 -20.99 12.70 13.23
CA PHE A 99 -21.42 11.34 13.50
C PHE A 99 -21.92 11.18 14.94
N ASP A 100 -21.16 11.66 15.92
CA ASP A 100 -21.53 11.59 17.34
C ASP A 100 -22.88 12.26 17.62
N ARG A 101 -23.16 13.39 16.95
CA ARG A 101 -24.39 14.17 17.09
C ARG A 101 -25.60 13.59 16.34
N MET A 102 -25.41 12.62 15.44
CA MET A 102 -26.52 11.98 14.75
C MET A 102 -27.45 11.28 15.75
N VAL A 103 -28.73 11.63 15.70
CA VAL A 103 -29.79 11.10 16.59
C VAL A 103 -29.96 9.60 16.38
N GLU A 104 -30.02 9.16 15.13
CA GLU A 104 -30.10 7.76 14.74
C GLU A 104 -28.93 7.42 13.83
N LYS A 105 -28.22 6.33 14.17
CA LYS A 105 -27.09 5.83 13.39
C LYS A 105 -27.49 4.50 12.76
N TYR A 106 -27.25 4.36 11.46
CA TYR A 106 -27.56 3.18 10.68
C TYR A 106 -26.31 2.67 9.95
N LEU A 107 -26.38 1.48 9.33
CA LEU A 107 -25.25 0.91 8.60
C LEU A 107 -24.60 1.90 7.64
N VAL A 108 -25.40 2.70 6.93
CA VAL A 108 -24.89 3.71 5.98
C VAL A 108 -24.01 4.78 6.64
N SER A 109 -24.36 5.26 7.84
CA SER A 109 -23.56 6.26 8.55
C SER A 109 -22.32 5.64 9.18
N TYR A 110 -22.41 4.41 9.71
CA TYR A 110 -21.25 3.66 10.18
C TYR A 110 -20.26 3.39 9.03
N ASN A 111 -20.74 2.93 7.89
CA ASN A 111 -19.92 2.63 6.71
C ASN A 111 -19.20 3.89 6.21
N ALA A 112 -19.89 5.03 6.18
CA ALA A 112 -19.29 6.32 5.80
C ALA A 112 -18.22 6.78 6.80
N MET A 113 -18.46 6.61 8.11
CA MET A 113 -17.50 7.00 9.14
C MET A 113 -16.29 6.06 9.19
N ILE A 114 -16.49 4.74 9.05
CA ILE A 114 -15.40 3.75 8.90
C ILE A 114 -14.56 4.12 7.68
N SER A 115 -15.18 4.31 6.51
CA SER A 115 -14.48 4.72 5.29
C SER A 115 -13.71 6.04 5.48
N THR A 116 -14.27 6.98 6.25
CA THR A 116 -13.63 8.24 6.60
C THR A 116 -12.36 8.03 7.41
N TYR A 117 -12.38 7.18 8.43
CA TYR A 117 -11.19 6.82 9.18
C TYR A 117 -10.15 6.11 8.30
N VAL A 118 -10.59 5.11 7.51
CA VAL A 118 -9.69 4.33 6.62
C VAL A 118 -8.96 5.23 5.62
N GLN A 119 -9.67 6.09 4.88
CA GLN A 119 -9.05 6.94 3.86
C GLN A 119 -8.12 8.03 4.44
N ASN A 120 -8.24 8.32 5.74
CA ASN A 120 -7.38 9.26 6.46
C ASN A 120 -6.26 8.57 7.27
N GLY A 121 -6.07 7.25 7.12
CA GLY A 121 -5.03 6.50 7.82
C GLY A 121 -5.28 6.30 9.32
N LEU A 122 -6.50 6.53 9.80
CA LEU A 122 -6.92 6.37 11.20
C LEU A 122 -7.39 4.93 11.45
N SER A 123 -6.45 3.99 11.30
CA SER A 123 -6.72 2.54 11.31
C SER A 123 -7.30 2.04 12.62
N MET A 124 -6.87 2.57 13.77
CA MET A 124 -7.33 2.09 15.08
C MET A 124 -8.77 2.53 15.36
N GLU A 125 -9.11 3.75 14.98
CA GLU A 125 -10.44 4.32 15.07
C GLU A 125 -11.42 3.56 14.16
N ALA A 126 -11.01 3.25 12.93
CA ALA A 126 -11.79 2.42 12.01
C ALA A 126 -12.09 1.03 12.60
N ILE A 127 -11.06 0.36 13.16
CA ILE A 127 -11.19 -0.96 13.78
C ILE A 127 -12.12 -0.90 15.00
N SER A 128 -11.93 0.11 15.86
CA SER A 128 -12.76 0.30 17.06
C SER A 128 -14.23 0.53 16.70
N LEU A 129 -14.50 1.37 15.68
CA LEU A 129 -15.86 1.64 15.22
C LEU A 129 -16.50 0.41 14.56
N PHE A 130 -15.74 -0.40 13.82
CA PHE A 130 -16.26 -1.64 13.26
C PHE A 130 -16.56 -2.68 14.35
N HIS A 131 -15.73 -2.77 15.40
CA HIS A 131 -16.00 -3.64 16.54
C HIS A 131 -17.27 -3.22 17.29
N SER A 132 -17.46 -1.91 17.53
CA SER A 132 -18.69 -1.42 18.17
C SER A 132 -19.93 -1.65 17.31
N LEU A 133 -19.82 -1.52 15.98
CA LEU A 133 -20.90 -1.90 15.07
C LEU A 133 -21.27 -3.37 15.22
N ARG A 134 -20.28 -4.27 15.27
CA ARG A 134 -20.49 -5.73 15.39
C ARG A 134 -21.10 -6.14 16.74
N GLU A 135 -20.76 -5.43 17.82
CA GLU A 135 -21.31 -5.67 19.16
C GLU A 135 -22.67 -4.99 19.38
N GLY A 136 -23.04 -4.07 18.49
CA GLY A 136 -24.31 -3.37 18.50
C GLY A 136 -25.46 -4.18 17.89
N PRO A 137 -26.67 -3.57 17.81
CA PRO A 137 -27.86 -4.21 17.29
C PRO A 137 -27.90 -4.31 15.75
N LEU A 138 -27.00 -3.61 15.06
CA LEU A 138 -26.93 -3.57 13.60
C LEU A 138 -25.95 -4.63 13.11
N ASN A 139 -26.40 -5.57 12.28
CA ASN A 139 -25.51 -6.56 11.67
C ASN A 139 -24.70 -5.92 10.53
N PRO A 140 -23.36 -5.93 10.58
CA PRO A 140 -22.52 -5.51 9.45
C PRO A 140 -22.94 -6.19 8.15
N ASP A 141 -23.12 -5.40 7.09
CA ASP A 141 -23.40 -5.91 5.75
C ASP A 141 -22.12 -6.04 4.90
N VAL A 142 -22.29 -6.42 3.64
CA VAL A 142 -21.19 -6.53 2.67
C VAL A 142 -20.41 -5.22 2.53
N ILE A 143 -21.08 -4.07 2.63
CA ILE A 143 -20.46 -2.75 2.53
C ILE A 143 -19.66 -2.44 3.82
N SER A 144 -20.22 -2.74 4.99
CA SER A 144 -19.54 -2.60 6.29
C SER A 144 -18.26 -3.41 6.33
N ILE A 145 -18.33 -4.68 5.92
CA ILE A 145 -17.18 -5.58 5.88
C ILE A 145 -16.13 -5.01 4.93
N SER A 146 -16.52 -4.67 3.70
CA SER A 146 -15.58 -4.18 2.70
C SER A 146 -14.91 -2.86 3.07
N SER A 147 -15.58 -2.02 3.87
CA SER A 147 -15.03 -0.75 4.35
C SER A 147 -13.85 -0.93 5.31
N ILE A 148 -13.80 -2.03 6.08
CA ILE A 148 -12.72 -2.28 7.06
C ILE A 148 -11.57 -3.15 6.50
N LEU A 149 -11.82 -3.94 5.45
CA LEU A 149 -10.82 -4.85 4.88
C LEU A 149 -9.49 -4.18 4.46
N PRO A 150 -9.46 -2.95 3.89
CA PRO A 150 -8.21 -2.27 3.58
C PRO A 150 -7.30 -2.11 4.81
N VAL A 151 -7.88 -1.79 5.97
CA VAL A 151 -7.12 -1.64 7.22
C VAL A 151 -6.49 -2.96 7.64
N TYR A 152 -7.20 -4.08 7.48
CA TYR A 152 -6.64 -5.39 7.80
C TYR A 152 -5.56 -5.84 6.80
N ALA A 153 -5.71 -5.49 5.52
CA ALA A 153 -4.68 -5.72 4.52
C ALA A 153 -3.41 -4.89 4.78
N GLU A 154 -3.56 -3.63 5.19
CA GLU A 154 -2.46 -2.72 5.50
C GLU A 154 -1.77 -3.04 6.83
N SER A 155 -2.55 -3.32 7.89
CA SER A 155 -2.01 -3.81 9.17
C SER A 155 -1.25 -5.11 8.96
N GLY A 156 -1.70 -5.89 7.97
CA GLY A 156 -1.03 -7.08 7.58
C GLY A 156 -1.21 -8.24 8.53
N SER A 157 -2.17 -8.14 9.44
CA SER A 157 -2.49 -9.17 10.42
C SER A 157 -3.28 -10.29 9.76
N LEU A 158 -2.64 -11.45 9.61
CA LEU A 158 -3.30 -12.63 9.09
C LEU A 158 -4.40 -13.10 10.05
N ARG A 159 -4.24 -12.88 11.37
CA ARG A 159 -5.28 -13.14 12.36
C ARG A 159 -6.56 -12.34 12.09
N GLN A 160 -6.45 -11.03 11.92
CA GLN A 160 -7.63 -10.18 11.66
C GLN A 160 -8.32 -10.60 10.35
N GLY A 161 -7.53 -10.89 9.32
CA GLY A 161 -8.04 -11.47 8.06
C GLY A 161 -8.78 -12.81 8.26
N LYS A 162 -8.22 -13.73 9.06
CA LYS A 162 -8.85 -15.03 9.37
C LYS A 162 -10.12 -14.90 10.20
N GLN A 163 -10.14 -14.01 11.19
CA GLN A 163 -11.34 -13.72 11.99
C GLN A 163 -12.45 -13.15 11.11
N MET A 164 -12.11 -12.21 10.23
CA MET A 164 -13.06 -11.65 9.28
C MET A 164 -13.54 -12.69 8.27
N HIS A 165 -12.65 -13.57 7.77
CA HIS A 165 -13.03 -14.67 6.90
C HIS A 165 -14.06 -15.59 7.59
N GLY A 166 -13.80 -15.99 8.83
CA GLY A 166 -14.74 -16.81 9.61
C GLY A 166 -16.09 -16.12 9.81
N TYR A 167 -16.09 -14.80 10.04
CA TYR A 167 -17.31 -14.00 10.12
C TYR A 167 -18.07 -14.00 8.79
N VAL A 168 -17.40 -13.72 7.68
CA VAL A 168 -17.95 -13.76 6.31
C VAL A 168 -18.58 -15.12 5.98
N VAL A 169 -17.92 -16.23 6.33
CA VAL A 169 -18.46 -17.58 6.12
C VAL A 169 -19.70 -17.80 6.99
N LYS A 170 -19.63 -17.47 8.29
CA LYS A 170 -20.75 -17.65 9.23
C LYS A 170 -21.99 -16.85 8.83
N CYS A 171 -21.80 -15.66 8.27
CA CYS A 171 -22.87 -14.79 7.78
C CYS A 171 -23.37 -15.17 6.36
N GLY A 172 -22.79 -16.20 5.73
CA GLY A 172 -23.19 -16.65 4.39
C GLY A 172 -22.80 -15.68 3.26
N HIS A 173 -21.83 -14.79 3.50
CA HIS A 173 -21.39 -13.78 2.51
C HIS A 173 -20.27 -14.27 1.59
N ILE A 174 -19.68 -15.45 1.83
CA ILE A 174 -18.52 -15.93 1.06
C ILE A 174 -18.83 -16.23 -0.42
N SER A 175 -20.09 -16.45 -0.78
CA SER A 175 -20.54 -16.63 -2.16
C SER A 175 -20.68 -15.31 -2.93
N ASN A 176 -20.62 -14.16 -2.25
CA ASN A 176 -20.64 -12.86 -2.89
C ASN A 176 -19.26 -12.58 -3.50
N GLU A 177 -19.21 -12.46 -4.83
CA GLU A 177 -17.96 -12.25 -5.59
C GLU A 177 -17.12 -11.08 -5.06
N PHE A 178 -17.76 -9.96 -4.70
CA PHE A 178 -17.07 -8.77 -4.20
C PHE A 178 -16.39 -9.04 -2.84
N ILE A 179 -17.05 -9.77 -1.95
CA ILE A 179 -16.45 -10.21 -0.69
C ILE A 179 -15.33 -11.22 -0.93
N SER A 180 -15.54 -12.23 -1.80
CA SER A 180 -14.49 -13.21 -2.11
C SER A 180 -13.24 -12.53 -2.66
N ASN A 181 -13.39 -11.58 -3.60
CA ASN A 181 -12.30 -10.79 -4.16
C ASN A 181 -11.57 -9.99 -3.09
N SER A 182 -12.30 -9.36 -2.17
CA SER A 182 -11.71 -8.58 -1.08
C SER A 182 -10.97 -9.48 -0.08
N MET A 183 -11.48 -10.68 0.19
CA MET A 183 -10.80 -11.67 1.02
C MET A 183 -9.52 -12.19 0.35
N ILE A 184 -9.54 -12.47 -0.96
CA ILE A 184 -8.33 -12.82 -1.74
C ILE A 184 -7.27 -11.73 -1.58
N PHE A 185 -7.65 -10.46 -1.74
CA PHE A 185 -6.75 -9.32 -1.55
C PHE A 185 -6.14 -9.29 -0.14
N VAL A 186 -6.96 -9.46 0.90
CA VAL A 186 -6.50 -9.46 2.30
C VAL A 186 -5.52 -10.60 2.56
N TYR A 187 -5.83 -11.83 2.13
CA TYR A 187 -4.93 -12.97 2.32
C TYR A 187 -3.59 -12.78 1.62
N ALA A 188 -3.59 -12.32 0.36
CA ALA A 188 -2.36 -12.00 -0.36
C ALA A 188 -1.57 -10.88 0.34
N LYS A 189 -2.22 -9.79 0.76
CA LYS A 189 -1.56 -8.69 1.50
C LYS A 189 -1.13 -9.04 2.93
N CYS A 190 -1.65 -10.12 3.48
CA CYS A 190 -1.24 -10.68 4.77
C CYS A 190 -0.18 -11.78 4.63
N GLY A 191 0.26 -12.12 3.42
CA GLY A 191 1.35 -13.06 3.18
C GLY A 191 0.94 -14.53 3.05
N ASP A 192 -0.36 -14.83 2.91
CA ASP A 192 -0.89 -16.19 2.74
C ASP A 192 -1.53 -16.33 1.35
N ILE A 193 -0.67 -16.36 0.32
CA ILE A 193 -1.09 -16.52 -1.08
C ILE A 193 -1.81 -17.84 -1.34
N ASN A 194 -1.55 -18.87 -0.55
CA ASN A 194 -2.21 -20.17 -0.66
C ASN A 194 -3.68 -20.11 -0.25
N ALA A 195 -4.00 -19.42 0.85
CA ALA A 195 -5.38 -19.15 1.24
C ALA A 195 -6.09 -18.28 0.20
N ALA A 196 -5.41 -17.26 -0.34
CA ALA A 196 -5.93 -16.44 -1.44
C ALA A 196 -6.28 -17.30 -2.68
N ARG A 197 -5.36 -18.17 -3.13
CA ARG A 197 -5.60 -19.10 -4.24
C ARG A 197 -6.72 -20.09 -3.95
N SER A 198 -6.83 -20.57 -2.72
CA SER A 198 -7.90 -21.51 -2.31
C SER A 198 -9.28 -20.86 -2.41
N ILE A 199 -9.42 -19.61 -1.95
CA ILE A 199 -10.68 -18.85 -2.09
C ILE A 199 -10.99 -18.65 -3.57
N PHE A 200 -10.02 -18.19 -4.37
CA PHE A 200 -10.20 -17.98 -5.81
C PHE A 200 -10.70 -19.26 -6.51
N ASN A 201 -10.04 -20.39 -6.27
CA ASN A 201 -10.44 -21.67 -6.87
C ASN A 201 -11.87 -22.07 -6.49
N GLY A 202 -12.28 -21.83 -5.23
CA GLY A 202 -13.61 -22.13 -4.72
C GLY A 202 -14.73 -21.19 -5.19
N MET A 203 -14.42 -20.09 -5.90
CA MET A 203 -15.45 -19.18 -6.42
C MET A 203 -16.24 -19.82 -7.57
N VAL A 204 -17.57 -19.75 -7.47
CA VAL A 204 -18.51 -20.25 -8.51
C VAL A 204 -18.42 -19.42 -9.79
N SER A 205 -18.36 -18.09 -9.65
CA SER A 205 -18.21 -17.13 -10.74
C SER A 205 -16.94 -16.32 -10.50
N LYS A 206 -16.16 -16.09 -11.56
CA LYS A 206 -14.90 -15.33 -11.53
C LYS A 206 -14.96 -14.23 -12.58
N GLY A 207 -15.19 -13.00 -12.15
CA GLY A 207 -15.14 -11.82 -13.02
C GLY A 207 -13.72 -11.32 -13.23
N VAL A 208 -13.57 -10.28 -14.05
CA VAL A 208 -12.29 -9.59 -14.31
C VAL A 208 -11.58 -9.17 -13.01
N VAL A 209 -12.35 -8.74 -12.00
CA VAL A 209 -11.79 -8.34 -10.71
C VAL A 209 -11.18 -9.52 -9.96
N SER A 210 -11.80 -10.70 -10.00
CA SER A 210 -11.28 -11.94 -9.39
C SER A 210 -9.93 -12.34 -9.98
N TRP A 211 -9.79 -12.25 -11.31
CA TRP A 211 -8.52 -12.52 -11.99
C TRP A 211 -7.46 -11.46 -11.65
N ASN A 212 -7.84 -10.17 -11.68
CA ASN A 212 -6.90 -9.08 -11.39
C ASN A 212 -6.30 -9.18 -9.99
N VAL A 213 -7.12 -9.52 -8.98
CA VAL A 213 -6.66 -9.62 -7.59
C VAL A 213 -5.73 -10.81 -7.38
N ILE A 214 -6.00 -11.97 -7.98
CA ILE A 214 -5.13 -13.13 -7.83
C ILE A 214 -3.81 -12.97 -8.61
N ILE A 215 -3.85 -12.40 -9.83
CA ILE A 215 -2.65 -12.08 -10.62
C ILE A 215 -1.76 -11.10 -9.83
N MET A 216 -2.34 -10.03 -9.28
CA MET A 216 -1.60 -9.09 -8.44
C MET A 216 -1.07 -9.76 -7.17
N GLY A 217 -1.84 -10.67 -6.57
CA GLY A 217 -1.40 -11.48 -5.44
C GLY A 217 -0.11 -12.24 -5.75
N TYR A 218 -0.07 -13.00 -6.84
CA TYR A 218 1.17 -13.69 -7.23
C TYR A 218 2.29 -12.73 -7.62
N ALA A 219 1.98 -11.57 -8.22
CA ALA A 219 2.97 -10.53 -8.53
C ALA A 219 3.69 -10.04 -7.26
N ILE A 220 2.94 -9.62 -6.23
CA ILE A 220 3.53 -9.12 -4.98
C ILE A 220 4.22 -10.22 -4.16
N HIS A 221 4.00 -11.50 -4.49
CA HIS A 221 4.67 -12.65 -3.90
C HIS A 221 5.93 -13.08 -4.67
N GLY A 222 6.36 -12.30 -5.66
CA GLY A 222 7.55 -12.60 -6.46
C GLY A 222 7.34 -13.76 -7.45
N CYS A 223 6.12 -14.26 -7.60
CA CYS A 223 5.80 -15.41 -8.44
C CYS A 223 5.32 -14.96 -9.82
N GLY A 224 6.19 -14.25 -10.55
CA GLY A 224 5.83 -13.61 -11.83
C GLY A 224 5.33 -14.59 -12.89
N GLU A 225 5.97 -15.76 -13.03
CA GLU A 225 5.55 -16.79 -13.99
C GLU A 225 4.13 -17.30 -13.71
N MET A 226 3.80 -17.57 -12.44
CA MET A 226 2.45 -17.98 -12.05
C MET A 226 1.43 -16.88 -12.34
N ALA A 227 1.79 -15.61 -12.13
CA ALA A 227 0.91 -14.49 -12.47
C ALA A 227 0.65 -14.40 -13.99
N LEU A 228 1.65 -14.68 -14.83
CA LEU A 228 1.49 -14.73 -16.28
C LEU A 228 0.66 -15.95 -16.73
N GLN A 229 0.83 -17.10 -16.09
CA GLN A 229 -0.01 -18.28 -16.35
C GLN A 229 -1.49 -17.98 -16.04
N LEU A 230 -1.76 -17.29 -14.92
CA LEU A 230 -3.13 -16.88 -14.56
C LEU A 230 -3.71 -15.86 -15.54
N PHE A 231 -2.87 -14.99 -16.11
CA PHE A 231 -3.31 -14.11 -17.18
C PHE A 231 -3.69 -14.90 -18.44
N SER A 232 -2.89 -15.88 -18.86
CA SER A 232 -3.25 -16.77 -19.97
C SER A 232 -4.55 -17.52 -19.69
N GLU A 233 -4.70 -18.10 -18.49
CA GLU A 233 -5.92 -18.80 -18.05
C GLU A 233 -7.15 -17.87 -18.10
N MET A 234 -7.01 -16.60 -17.71
CA MET A 234 -8.07 -15.59 -17.81
C MET A 234 -8.53 -15.40 -19.26
N ILE A 235 -7.61 -15.30 -20.21
CA ILE A 235 -7.91 -15.14 -21.64
C ILE A 235 -8.56 -16.41 -22.22
N GLU A 236 -8.05 -17.58 -21.85
CA GLU A 236 -8.61 -18.89 -22.25
C GLU A 236 -10.05 -19.08 -21.75
N ASN A 237 -10.38 -18.53 -20.58
CA ASN A 237 -11.74 -18.49 -20.04
C ASN A 237 -12.62 -17.41 -20.68
N GLY A 238 -12.15 -16.73 -21.73
CA GLY A 238 -12.90 -15.71 -22.47
C GLY A 238 -13.07 -14.39 -21.72
N ILE A 239 -12.34 -14.18 -20.63
CA ILE A 239 -12.44 -12.96 -19.83
C ILE A 239 -11.50 -11.90 -20.39
N GLN A 240 -12.05 -10.79 -20.89
CA GLN A 240 -11.28 -9.71 -21.49
C GLN A 240 -10.50 -8.92 -20.43
N PRO A 241 -9.21 -8.60 -20.68
CA PRO A 241 -8.41 -7.82 -19.76
C PRO A 241 -8.87 -6.37 -19.76
N ASN A 242 -8.76 -5.73 -18.60
CA ASN A 242 -8.95 -4.29 -18.46
C ASN A 242 -7.64 -3.61 -18.05
N ARG A 243 -7.71 -2.28 -17.86
CA ARG A 243 -6.56 -1.47 -17.40
C ARG A 243 -5.87 -2.08 -16.17
N SER A 244 -6.65 -2.47 -15.17
CA SER A 244 -6.10 -3.06 -13.94
C SER A 244 -5.48 -4.43 -14.17
N THR A 245 -5.96 -5.22 -15.13
CA THR A 245 -5.36 -6.51 -15.51
C THR A 245 -3.94 -6.32 -16.02
N ILE A 246 -3.75 -5.41 -16.98
CA ILE A 246 -2.44 -5.13 -17.56
C ILE A 246 -1.49 -4.56 -16.51
N PHE A 247 -1.98 -3.69 -15.61
CA PHE A 247 -1.18 -3.23 -14.48
C PHE A 247 -0.68 -4.38 -13.59
N SER A 248 -1.54 -5.36 -13.26
CA SER A 248 -1.14 -6.54 -12.49
C SER A 248 -0.08 -7.38 -13.22
N VAL A 249 -0.23 -7.58 -14.52
CA VAL A 249 0.74 -8.29 -15.38
C VAL A 249 2.09 -7.56 -15.44
N LEU A 250 2.09 -6.24 -15.70
CA LEU A 250 3.31 -5.45 -15.73
C LEU A 250 3.99 -5.39 -14.35
N SER A 251 3.22 -5.39 -13.27
CA SER A 251 3.77 -5.50 -11.91
C SER A 251 4.45 -6.84 -11.69
N ALA A 252 3.86 -7.94 -12.16
CA ALA A 252 4.48 -9.26 -12.12
C ALA A 252 5.80 -9.30 -12.89
N CYS A 253 5.82 -8.76 -14.13
CA CYS A 253 7.03 -8.66 -14.93
C CYS A 253 8.10 -7.79 -14.26
N ASN A 254 7.70 -6.64 -13.68
CA ASN A 254 8.62 -5.75 -12.96
C ASN A 254 9.21 -6.43 -11.71
N ILE A 255 8.42 -7.17 -10.94
CA ILE A 255 8.93 -7.83 -9.73
C ILE A 255 9.80 -9.04 -10.08
N ALA A 256 9.47 -9.79 -11.13
CA ALA A 256 10.22 -10.98 -11.54
C ALA A 256 11.36 -10.71 -12.54
N GLY A 257 11.55 -9.47 -12.99
CA GLY A 257 12.61 -9.11 -13.94
C GLY A 257 12.39 -9.59 -15.37
N LEU A 258 11.13 -9.82 -15.76
CA LEU A 258 10.74 -10.26 -17.09
C LEU A 258 10.64 -9.06 -18.05
N VAL A 259 11.81 -8.54 -18.44
CA VAL A 259 11.92 -7.25 -19.16
C VAL A 259 11.23 -7.29 -20.53
N GLU A 260 11.43 -8.37 -21.29
CA GLU A 260 10.90 -8.49 -22.65
C GLU A 260 9.39 -8.76 -22.64
N GLU A 261 8.92 -9.61 -21.72
CA GLU A 261 7.50 -9.86 -21.48
C GLU A 261 6.79 -8.57 -21.03
N GLY A 262 7.41 -7.78 -20.14
CA GLY A 262 6.88 -6.50 -19.71
C GLY A 262 6.67 -5.53 -20.89
N LYS A 263 7.64 -5.42 -21.79
CA LYS A 263 7.49 -4.62 -23.03
C LYS A 263 6.40 -5.16 -23.93
N MET A 264 6.37 -6.47 -24.15
CA MET A 264 5.37 -7.13 -24.98
C MET A 264 3.95 -6.83 -24.48
N TYR A 265 3.69 -6.97 -23.18
CA TYR A 265 2.38 -6.72 -22.58
C TYR A 265 2.01 -5.23 -22.54
N PHE A 266 3.00 -4.35 -22.37
CA PHE A 266 2.78 -2.90 -22.47
C PHE A 266 2.32 -2.50 -23.88
N ASP A 267 2.93 -3.06 -24.92
CA ASP A 267 2.57 -2.79 -26.31
C ASP A 267 1.22 -3.45 -26.68
N SER A 268 0.98 -4.68 -26.23
CA SER A 268 -0.30 -5.38 -26.48
C SER A 268 -1.49 -4.64 -25.88
N MET A 269 -1.27 -3.89 -24.79
CA MET A 269 -2.31 -3.09 -24.13
C MET A 269 -3.05 -2.18 -25.12
N THR A 270 -2.31 -1.47 -25.97
CA THR A 270 -2.91 -0.59 -27.00
C THR A 270 -3.25 -1.36 -28.27
N ARG A 271 -2.34 -2.24 -28.72
CA ARG A 271 -2.45 -2.93 -30.01
C ARG A 271 -3.58 -3.95 -30.05
N ASP A 272 -3.69 -4.77 -29.01
CA ASP A 272 -4.53 -5.97 -29.01
C ASP A 272 -5.83 -5.75 -28.20
N TYR A 273 -5.79 -4.87 -27.19
CA TYR A 273 -6.92 -4.62 -26.27
C TYR A 273 -7.51 -3.21 -26.33
N ASN A 274 -6.93 -2.29 -27.12
CA ASN A 274 -7.36 -0.89 -27.22
C ASN A 274 -7.44 -0.16 -25.85
N ILE A 275 -6.56 -0.52 -24.92
CA ILE A 275 -6.48 0.10 -23.60
C ILE A 275 -5.36 1.14 -23.63
N LYS A 276 -5.69 2.40 -23.30
CA LYS A 276 -4.70 3.48 -23.23
C LYS A 276 -3.84 3.34 -21.96
N PRO A 277 -2.49 3.35 -22.06
CA PRO A 277 -1.60 3.37 -20.90
C PRO A 277 -1.85 4.57 -19.99
N HIS A 278 -1.78 4.33 -18.69
CA HIS A 278 -1.94 5.33 -17.62
C HIS A 278 -0.70 5.35 -16.72
N ILE A 279 -0.60 6.33 -15.80
CA ILE A 279 0.61 6.62 -15.01
C ILE A 279 1.23 5.38 -14.34
N GLU A 280 0.41 4.45 -13.87
CA GLU A 280 0.84 3.23 -13.19
C GLU A 280 1.60 2.27 -14.12
N HIS A 281 1.16 2.15 -15.38
CA HIS A 281 1.81 1.30 -16.39
C HIS A 281 3.18 1.85 -16.76
N TYR A 282 3.28 3.17 -16.95
CA TYR A 282 4.56 3.84 -17.19
C TYR A 282 5.50 3.67 -15.99
N GLY A 283 4.98 3.75 -14.76
CA GLY A 283 5.76 3.48 -13.56
C GLY A 283 6.39 2.09 -13.52
N CYS A 284 5.63 1.05 -13.88
CA CYS A 284 6.15 -0.32 -14.01
C CYS A 284 7.24 -0.41 -15.08
N MET A 285 7.02 0.20 -16.26
CA MET A 285 8.00 0.16 -17.35
C MET A 285 9.29 0.92 -17.02
N VAL A 286 9.21 2.07 -16.33
CA VAL A 286 10.40 2.82 -15.92
C VAL A 286 11.22 2.04 -14.90
N ASP A 287 10.58 1.38 -13.92
CA ASP A 287 11.28 0.53 -12.94
C ASP A 287 11.96 -0.65 -13.66
N LEU A 288 11.25 -1.33 -14.56
CA LEU A 288 11.73 -2.47 -15.33
C LEU A 288 12.89 -2.11 -16.29
N ILE A 289 12.80 -0.98 -17.01
CA ILE A 289 13.91 -0.49 -17.86
C ILE A 289 15.08 -0.04 -16.98
N GLY A 290 14.82 0.70 -15.90
CA GLY A 290 15.86 1.19 -14.99
C GLY A 290 16.68 0.05 -14.39
N ARG A 291 16.02 -1.01 -13.92
CA ARG A 291 16.66 -2.22 -13.38
C ARG A 291 17.39 -3.07 -14.42
N SER A 292 17.15 -2.87 -15.71
CA SER A 292 17.93 -3.52 -16.77
C SER A 292 19.31 -2.87 -16.99
N GLY A 293 19.57 -1.70 -16.38
CA GLY A 293 20.84 -0.97 -16.46
C GLY A 293 20.88 0.13 -17.51
N ASP A 294 19.88 0.21 -18.38
CA ASP A 294 19.80 1.25 -19.40
C ASP A 294 19.12 2.51 -18.86
N LEU A 295 19.83 3.23 -17.98
CA LEU A 295 19.35 4.48 -17.38
C LEU A 295 19.05 5.57 -18.42
N ALA A 296 19.76 5.58 -19.54
CA ALA A 296 19.52 6.50 -20.65
C ALA A 296 18.17 6.23 -21.35
N LYS A 297 17.86 4.95 -21.63
CA LYS A 297 16.53 4.57 -22.13
C LYS A 297 15.45 4.89 -21.11
N ALA A 298 15.68 4.66 -19.81
CA ALA A 298 14.71 5.02 -18.76
C ALA A 298 14.41 6.53 -18.74
N LYS A 299 15.43 7.39 -18.78
CA LYS A 299 15.25 8.87 -18.89
C LYS A 299 14.48 9.26 -20.15
N THR A 300 14.84 8.65 -21.28
CA THR A 300 14.17 8.91 -22.57
C THR A 300 12.71 8.49 -22.53
N PHE A 301 12.41 7.34 -21.92
CA PHE A 301 11.05 6.83 -21.76
C PHE A 301 10.20 7.77 -20.90
N ILE A 302 10.73 8.26 -19.77
CA ILE A 302 10.06 9.26 -18.92
C ILE A 302 9.78 10.54 -19.72
N SER A 303 10.74 11.01 -20.52
CA SER A 303 10.60 12.24 -21.31
C SER A 303 9.55 12.13 -22.42
N ARG A 304 9.22 10.91 -22.87
CA ARG A 304 8.20 10.65 -23.90
C ARG A 304 6.80 10.38 -23.33
N MET A 305 6.65 10.41 -22.01
CA MET A 305 5.36 10.15 -21.38
C MET A 305 4.33 11.24 -21.75
N PRO A 306 3.11 10.88 -22.19
CA PRO A 306 2.07 11.86 -22.50
C PRO A 306 1.41 12.52 -21.28
N MET A 307 2.02 12.40 -20.09
CA MET A 307 1.51 12.93 -18.82
C MET A 307 2.67 13.27 -17.88
N VAL A 308 2.40 14.12 -16.88
CA VAL A 308 3.40 14.52 -15.89
C VAL A 308 3.82 13.31 -15.04
N PRO A 309 5.12 12.96 -14.99
CA PRO A 309 5.58 11.85 -14.15
C PRO A 309 5.45 12.17 -12.67
N THR A 310 5.02 11.20 -11.87
CA THR A 310 4.87 11.33 -10.41
C THR A 310 6.20 11.15 -9.69
N SER A 311 6.26 11.56 -8.42
CA SER A 311 7.38 11.31 -7.50
C SER A 311 7.82 9.84 -7.49
N ARG A 312 6.86 8.91 -7.57
CA ARG A 312 7.11 7.46 -7.62
C ARG A 312 7.89 7.03 -8.86
N ILE A 313 7.60 7.58 -10.03
CA ILE A 313 8.30 7.26 -11.28
C ILE A 313 9.75 7.75 -11.23
N TRP A 314 9.96 8.98 -10.76
CA TRP A 314 11.29 9.50 -10.49
C TRP A 314 12.02 8.69 -9.42
N GLY A 315 11.30 8.21 -8.41
CA GLY A 315 11.81 7.29 -7.39
C GLY A 315 12.28 5.95 -7.98
N SER A 316 11.61 5.41 -9.00
CA SER A 316 12.08 4.22 -9.72
C SER A 316 13.42 4.48 -10.41
N LEU A 317 13.55 5.62 -11.11
CA LEU A 317 14.82 6.02 -11.74
C LEU A 317 15.92 6.22 -10.70
N LEU A 318 15.64 6.92 -9.59
CA LEU A 318 16.59 7.15 -8.50
C LEU A 318 17.10 5.83 -7.90
N ASN A 319 16.21 4.85 -7.69
CA ASN A 319 16.59 3.53 -7.18
C ASN A 319 17.47 2.77 -8.18
N ALA A 320 17.16 2.84 -9.47
CA ALA A 320 17.99 2.24 -10.51
C ALA A 320 19.38 2.89 -10.55
N SER A 321 19.47 4.22 -10.51
CA SER A 321 20.74 4.95 -10.44
C SER A 321 21.61 4.52 -9.25
N ARG A 322 20.98 4.33 -8.09
CA ARG A 322 21.67 3.81 -6.89
C ARG A 322 22.26 2.42 -7.11
N HIS A 323 21.53 1.53 -7.80
CA HIS A 323 22.00 0.19 -8.10
C HIS A 323 23.24 0.20 -9.01
N TYR A 324 23.33 1.13 -9.96
CA TYR A 324 24.44 1.25 -10.91
C TYR A 324 25.49 2.30 -10.54
N GLY A 325 25.36 2.96 -9.38
CA GLY A 325 26.30 3.99 -8.92
C GLY A 325 26.30 5.27 -9.75
N ASP A 326 25.25 5.54 -10.54
CA ASP A 326 25.15 6.74 -11.38
C ASP A 326 24.60 7.92 -10.56
N ILE A 327 25.51 8.74 -10.05
CA ILE A 327 25.15 9.88 -9.18
C ILE A 327 24.45 10.99 -9.98
N GLU A 328 24.82 11.23 -11.23
CA GLU A 328 24.25 12.30 -12.04
C GLU A 328 22.77 12.04 -12.34
N THR A 329 22.43 10.80 -12.73
CA THR A 329 21.04 10.39 -12.91
C THR A 329 20.27 10.42 -11.59
N ALA A 330 20.91 10.05 -10.48
CA ALA A 330 20.29 10.12 -9.16
C ALA A 330 19.94 11.56 -8.75
N GLU A 331 20.86 12.51 -8.89
CA GLU A 331 20.62 13.93 -8.61
C GLU A 331 19.51 14.51 -9.49
N PHE A 332 19.50 14.15 -10.77
CA PHE A 332 18.44 14.54 -11.72
C PHE A 332 17.06 14.05 -11.27
N ALA A 333 16.94 12.75 -10.95
CA ALA A 333 15.68 12.18 -10.48
C ALA A 333 15.23 12.80 -9.15
N ALA A 334 16.16 12.96 -8.20
CA ALA A 334 15.88 13.54 -6.89
C ALA A 334 15.40 14.98 -6.95
N LYS A 335 15.97 15.79 -7.85
CA LYS A 335 15.51 17.17 -8.09
C LYS A 335 14.01 17.19 -8.46
N HIS A 336 13.58 16.29 -9.34
CA HIS A 336 12.17 16.19 -9.71
C HIS A 336 11.28 15.65 -8.59
N ILE A 337 11.76 14.70 -7.77
CA ILE A 337 11.02 14.23 -6.58
C ILE A 337 10.78 15.39 -5.62
N LEU A 338 11.83 16.12 -5.26
CA LEU A 338 11.75 17.20 -4.26
C LEU A 338 10.96 18.43 -4.74
N GLN A 339 10.82 18.61 -6.06
CA GLN A 339 9.91 19.60 -6.64
C GLN A 339 8.43 19.22 -6.48
N LEU A 340 8.12 17.93 -6.45
CA LEU A 340 6.75 17.41 -6.30
C LEU A 340 6.39 17.16 -4.82
N GLU A 341 7.34 16.68 -4.04
CA GLU A 341 7.20 16.28 -2.64
C GLU A 341 8.44 16.76 -1.87
N HIS A 342 8.38 17.98 -1.35
CA HIS A 342 9.49 18.61 -0.61
C HIS A 342 9.93 17.82 0.64
N ASP A 343 9.03 17.04 1.23
CA ASP A 343 9.18 16.31 2.47
C ASP A 343 9.55 14.82 2.26
N ASN A 344 9.98 14.46 1.04
CA ASN A 344 10.33 13.08 0.70
C ASN A 344 11.63 12.63 1.39
N THR A 345 11.50 12.16 2.63
CA THR A 345 12.61 11.71 3.48
C THR A 345 13.43 10.58 2.85
N GLY A 346 12.77 9.68 2.11
CA GLY A 346 13.40 8.56 1.42
C GLY A 346 14.40 9.04 0.37
N CYS A 347 14.07 10.08 -0.39
CA CYS A 347 14.93 10.69 -1.39
C CYS A 347 16.21 11.25 -0.77
N HIS A 348 16.10 12.02 0.33
CA HIS A 348 17.26 12.57 1.03
C HIS A 348 18.19 11.50 1.60
N VAL A 349 17.63 10.48 2.25
CA VAL A 349 18.41 9.36 2.81
C VAL A 349 19.14 8.60 1.70
N LEU A 350 18.48 8.36 0.58
CA LEU A 350 19.05 7.62 -0.54
C LEU A 350 20.22 8.39 -1.18
N LEU A 351 20.03 9.69 -1.48
CA LEU A 351 21.11 10.55 -1.99
C LEU A 351 22.28 10.66 -1.00
N SER A 352 22.00 10.88 0.29
CA SER A 352 23.05 10.94 1.31
C SER A 352 23.89 9.67 1.34
N ASN A 353 23.28 8.49 1.20
CA ASN A 353 24.02 7.24 1.18
C ASN A 353 24.88 7.11 -0.08
N MET A 354 24.32 7.45 -1.25
CA MET A 354 25.08 7.44 -2.52
C MET A 354 26.28 8.39 -2.49
N TYR A 355 26.13 9.58 -1.91
CA TYR A 355 27.25 10.52 -1.74
C TYR A 355 28.35 9.97 -0.84
N VAL A 356 27.99 9.30 0.27
CA VAL A 356 28.98 8.64 1.14
C VAL A 356 29.70 7.52 0.39
N GLU A 357 28.97 6.68 -0.33
CA GLU A 357 29.53 5.58 -1.13
C GLU A 357 30.49 6.11 -2.22
N ALA A 358 30.23 7.29 -2.76
CA ALA A 358 31.07 7.97 -3.74
C ALA A 358 32.19 8.84 -3.15
N GLY A 359 32.33 8.91 -1.82
CA GLY A 359 33.33 9.75 -1.14
C GLY A 359 33.01 11.26 -1.12
N ARG A 360 31.83 11.69 -1.58
CA ARG A 360 31.36 13.08 -1.58
C ARG A 360 30.79 13.47 -0.21
N MET A 361 31.64 13.54 0.80
CA MET A 361 31.22 13.70 2.20
C MET A 361 30.50 15.03 2.49
N GLU A 362 30.92 16.14 1.87
CA GLU A 362 30.27 17.44 2.01
C GLU A 362 28.81 17.40 1.54
N ASP A 363 28.54 16.76 0.40
CA ASP A 363 27.20 16.64 -0.17
C ASP A 363 26.29 15.77 0.69
N ALA A 364 26.85 14.70 1.26
CA ALA A 364 26.16 13.85 2.20
C ALA A 364 25.78 14.61 3.47
N GLU A 365 26.67 15.49 3.98
CA GLU A 365 26.39 16.34 5.12
C GLU A 365 25.32 17.39 4.79
N ARG A 366 25.42 18.07 3.64
CA ARG A 366 24.39 19.01 3.17
C ARG A 366 23.00 18.37 3.11
N ALA A 367 22.90 17.15 2.58
CA ALA A 367 21.63 16.41 2.51
C ALA A 367 21.06 16.10 3.92
N ARG A 368 21.92 15.72 4.88
CA ARG A 368 21.49 15.45 6.27
C ARG A 368 21.09 16.71 7.02
N SER A 369 21.83 17.80 6.86
CA SER A 369 21.51 19.10 7.47
C SER A 369 20.18 19.64 6.96
N LEU A 370 19.87 19.43 5.67
CA LEU A 370 18.58 19.80 5.09
C LEU A 370 17.42 19.05 5.76
N MET A 371 17.55 17.73 5.93
CA MET A 371 16.55 16.92 6.63
C MET A 371 16.32 17.41 8.07
N GLN A 372 17.39 17.72 8.81
CA GLN A 372 17.27 18.23 10.18
C GLN A 372 16.56 19.59 10.23
N ARG A 373 16.90 20.49 9.31
CA ARG A 373 16.29 21.83 9.23
C ARG A 373 14.79 21.76 8.93
N GLU A 374 14.36 20.80 8.13
CA GLU A 374 12.96 20.59 7.76
C GLU A 374 12.21 19.70 8.77
N GLY A 375 12.87 19.27 9.86
CA GLY A 375 12.25 18.42 10.88
C GLY A 375 11.92 17.01 10.40
N LEU A 376 12.51 16.58 9.27
CA LEU A 376 12.23 15.30 8.64
C LEU A 376 12.89 14.14 9.40
N GLN A 377 12.08 13.21 9.89
CA GLN A 377 12.56 12.04 10.62
C GLN A 377 12.66 10.82 9.69
N ARG A 378 13.75 10.07 9.84
CA ARG A 378 13.94 8.81 9.12
C ARG A 378 12.96 7.75 9.66
N THR A 379 12.34 6.98 8.76
CA THR A 379 11.55 5.81 9.13
C THR A 379 12.41 4.78 9.87
N THR A 380 12.00 4.44 11.10
CA THR A 380 12.63 3.38 11.88
C THR A 380 12.29 2.02 11.30
N ALA A 381 13.32 1.24 10.93
CA ALA A 381 13.15 -0.10 10.41
C ALA A 381 12.67 -1.04 11.53
N GLN A 382 11.48 -1.61 11.36
CA GLN A 382 10.83 -2.53 12.27
C GLN A 382 10.52 -3.83 11.55
N SER A 383 10.59 -4.94 12.28
CA SER A 383 10.25 -6.27 11.77
C SER A 383 9.33 -6.98 12.75
N TRP A 384 8.26 -7.58 12.28
CA TRP A 384 7.24 -8.21 13.11
C TRP A 384 7.13 -9.70 12.81
N VAL A 385 6.90 -10.49 13.86
CA VAL A 385 6.53 -11.91 13.76
C VAL A 385 5.12 -12.07 14.30
N GLU A 386 4.25 -12.71 13.53
CA GLU A 386 2.91 -13.11 13.97
C GLU A 386 2.93 -14.60 14.37
N LEU A 387 2.63 -14.89 15.64
CA LEU A 387 2.58 -16.27 16.15
C LEU A 387 1.15 -16.83 16.15
N HIS A 388 1.02 -18.17 16.15
CA HIS A 388 -0.27 -18.86 16.19
C HIS A 388 -1.17 -18.47 17.38
N ARG A 389 -0.58 -18.02 18.50
CA ARG A 389 -1.31 -17.54 19.68
C ARG A 389 -1.67 -16.05 19.64
N CYS A 390 -1.58 -15.43 18.46
CA CYS A 390 -2.13 -14.11 18.22
C CYS A 390 -1.41 -12.94 18.92
N GLU A 391 -0.13 -13.12 19.22
CA GLU A 391 0.76 -12.05 19.69
C GLU A 391 1.65 -11.57 18.55
N MET A 392 1.74 -10.26 18.39
CA MET A 392 2.65 -9.59 17.46
C MET A 392 3.90 -9.16 18.22
N HIS A 393 5.05 -9.66 17.79
CA HIS A 393 6.33 -9.31 18.40
C HIS A 393 7.14 -8.47 17.44
N CYS A 394 7.46 -7.24 17.85
CA CYS A 394 8.21 -6.27 17.06
C CYS A 394 9.69 -6.26 17.46
N PHE A 395 10.57 -6.21 16.47
CA PHE A 395 12.00 -6.13 16.64
C PHE A 395 12.57 -4.96 15.83
N VAL A 396 13.36 -4.12 16.49
CA VAL A 396 14.21 -3.10 15.85
C VAL A 396 15.64 -3.60 15.68
N ASN A 397 16.49 -2.86 14.96
CA ASN A 397 17.89 -3.22 14.82
C ASN A 397 18.60 -3.17 16.19
N GLY A 398 19.22 -4.28 16.58
CA GLY A 398 19.91 -4.43 17.86
C GLY A 398 19.00 -4.52 19.08
N ASP A 399 17.72 -4.85 18.89
CA ASP A 399 16.73 -4.91 19.98
C ASP A 399 17.09 -5.94 21.06
N ARG A 400 17.01 -5.51 22.32
CA ARG A 400 17.22 -6.33 23.51
C ARG A 400 16.09 -6.22 24.53
N SER A 401 14.98 -5.58 24.16
CA SER A 401 13.84 -5.33 25.05
C SER A 401 12.96 -6.56 25.26
N HIS A 402 13.04 -7.55 24.37
CA HIS A 402 12.19 -8.73 24.38
C HIS A 402 12.52 -9.68 25.55
N ALA A 403 11.52 -10.28 26.18
CA ALA A 403 11.70 -11.17 27.34
C ALA A 403 12.62 -12.38 27.06
N GLN A 404 12.55 -12.93 25.85
CA GLN A 404 13.37 -14.07 25.39
C GLN A 404 14.64 -13.65 24.63
N THR A 405 15.13 -12.42 24.83
CA THR A 405 16.30 -11.88 24.09
C THR A 405 17.53 -12.79 24.18
N SER A 406 17.82 -13.38 25.34
CA SER A 406 18.98 -14.28 25.50
C SER A 406 18.90 -15.49 24.56
N THR A 407 17.74 -16.14 24.48
CA THR A 407 17.50 -17.28 23.58
C THR A 407 17.54 -16.85 22.11
N VAL A 408 16.92 -15.71 21.77
CA VAL A 408 16.92 -15.16 20.41
C VAL A 408 18.35 -14.94 19.92
N TYR A 409 19.21 -14.33 20.74
CA TYR A 409 20.61 -14.08 20.38
C TYR A 409 21.45 -15.37 20.35
N ALA A 410 21.15 -16.37 21.18
CA ALA A 410 21.80 -17.67 21.11
C ALA A 410 21.51 -18.37 19.77
N VAL A 411 20.25 -18.40 19.34
CA VAL A 411 19.84 -18.94 18.03
C VAL A 411 20.48 -18.13 16.89
N LEU A 412 20.51 -16.80 16.99
CA LEU A 412 21.18 -15.95 16.01
C LEU A 412 22.67 -16.27 15.87
N GLY A 413 23.35 -16.55 16.98
CA GLY A 413 24.75 -16.99 16.99
C GLY A 413 24.95 -18.31 16.25
N ILE A 414 24.11 -19.32 16.53
CA ILE A 414 24.13 -20.62 15.85
C ILE A 414 23.92 -20.45 14.35
N LEU A 415 22.88 -19.72 13.94
CA LEU A 415 22.59 -19.50 12.53
C LEU A 415 23.70 -18.71 11.83
N SER A 416 24.22 -17.65 12.47
CA SER A 416 25.34 -16.85 11.91
C SER A 416 26.57 -17.73 11.65
N ASN A 417 26.90 -18.62 12.60
CA ASN A 417 28.03 -19.53 12.44
C ASN A 417 27.77 -20.54 11.32
N ALA A 418 26.55 -21.08 11.22
CA ALA A 418 26.17 -22.05 10.18
C ALA A 418 26.27 -21.45 8.76
N ILE A 419 25.99 -20.16 8.59
CA ILE A 419 26.12 -19.47 7.30
C ILE A 419 27.51 -18.83 7.08
N GLY A 420 28.50 -19.13 7.94
CA GLY A 420 29.87 -18.63 7.78
C GLY A 420 30.08 -17.16 8.16
N GLU A 421 29.13 -16.52 8.83
CA GLU A 421 29.26 -15.17 9.40
C GLU A 421 29.79 -15.17 10.84
N GLY A 422 30.25 -16.33 11.33
CA GLY A 422 30.84 -16.47 12.65
C GLY A 422 32.06 -15.55 12.84
N GLU A 423 32.31 -15.14 14.09
CA GLU A 423 33.51 -14.36 14.39
C GLU A 423 34.75 -15.20 14.04
N THR A 424 35.47 -14.81 12.99
CA THR A 424 36.87 -15.23 12.83
C THR A 424 37.62 -14.63 14.01
N ALA A 425 37.89 -15.45 15.03
CA ALA A 425 38.91 -15.14 16.02
C ALA A 425 40.27 -15.13 15.29
N GLY A 426 40.73 -13.95 14.84
CA GLY A 426 42.10 -13.80 14.32
C GLY A 426 42.33 -12.66 13.34
N SER A 427 42.52 -11.43 13.85
CA SER A 427 43.69 -10.59 13.53
C SER A 427 43.63 -9.34 14.40
N ALA A 428 44.40 -9.36 15.48
CA ALA A 428 44.59 -8.23 16.38
C ALA A 428 45.50 -7.12 15.78
N ASN A 429 45.58 -6.99 14.45
CA ASN A 429 46.54 -6.10 13.78
C ASN A 429 45.96 -5.27 12.61
N SER A 430 44.71 -4.80 12.72
CA SER A 430 44.33 -3.58 11.99
C SER A 430 43.68 -2.61 12.96
N PHE A 431 44.38 -1.52 13.29
CA PHE A 431 43.79 -0.34 13.90
C PHE A 431 42.59 0.10 13.03
N ARG A 432 41.37 -0.18 13.49
CA ARG A 432 40.16 0.42 12.95
C ARG A 432 39.81 1.62 13.82
N PRO A 433 39.67 2.84 13.27
CA PRO A 433 39.39 4.04 14.04
C PRO A 433 38.16 3.89 14.95
N ALA A 434 38.20 4.55 16.11
CA ALA A 434 37.18 4.46 17.17
C ALA A 434 35.74 4.80 16.70
N GLU A 435 35.58 5.53 15.59
CA GLU A 435 34.27 5.81 14.97
C GLU A 435 33.55 4.55 14.45
N VAL A 436 34.29 3.49 14.09
CA VAL A 436 33.72 2.21 13.65
C VAL A 436 33.21 1.38 14.84
N LEU A 437 33.77 1.59 16.04
CA LEU A 437 33.38 0.85 17.24
C LEU A 437 32.08 1.35 17.87
N ALA A 438 31.70 2.61 17.64
CA ALA A 438 30.41 3.18 18.06
C ALA A 438 29.19 2.59 17.31
N ARG A 439 29.43 1.81 16.24
CA ARG A 439 28.42 1.26 15.33
C ARG A 439 28.00 -0.18 15.63
N ARG A 440 28.19 -0.71 16.85
CA ARG A 440 27.80 -2.10 17.21
C ARG A 440 26.29 -2.40 17.02
N GLY A 441 25.42 -1.39 17.10
CA GLY A 441 23.98 -1.50 16.77
C GLY A 441 23.65 -1.50 15.27
N SER A 442 24.64 -1.32 14.39
CA SER A 442 24.46 -1.22 12.92
C SER A 442 25.02 -2.41 12.13
N SER A 443 25.51 -3.45 12.81
CA SER A 443 25.90 -4.67 12.11
C SER A 443 24.68 -5.32 11.45
N PRO A 444 24.74 -5.69 10.16
CA PRO A 444 23.65 -6.39 9.48
C PRO A 444 23.20 -7.67 10.20
N ARG A 445 24.09 -8.28 10.98
CA ARG A 445 23.82 -9.46 11.83
C ARG A 445 22.74 -9.21 12.88
N HIS A 446 22.64 -7.98 13.37
CA HIS A 446 21.69 -7.59 14.42
C HIS A 446 20.46 -6.86 13.87
N HIS A 447 20.21 -6.92 12.56
CA HIS A 447 19.00 -6.33 12.02
C HIS A 447 17.74 -7.01 12.58
N GLY A 448 16.70 -6.21 12.84
CA GLY A 448 15.46 -6.69 13.46
C GLY A 448 14.81 -7.86 12.72
N VAL A 449 14.99 -7.95 11.41
CA VAL A 449 14.47 -9.06 10.59
C VAL A 449 15.13 -10.41 10.92
N ARG A 450 16.41 -10.42 11.30
CA ARG A 450 17.12 -11.63 11.74
C ARG A 450 16.71 -12.03 13.15
N LEU A 451 16.52 -11.05 14.04
CA LEU A 451 15.97 -11.28 15.37
C LEU A 451 14.55 -11.86 15.29
N ALA A 452 13.72 -11.30 14.40
CA ALA A 452 12.39 -11.80 14.08
C ALA A 452 12.42 -13.25 13.57
N LEU A 453 13.33 -13.61 12.67
CA LEU A 453 13.49 -15.00 12.24
C LEU A 453 13.83 -15.93 13.41
N CYS A 454 14.84 -15.57 14.22
CA CYS A 454 15.24 -16.37 15.37
C CYS A 454 14.09 -16.56 16.36
N TYR A 455 13.34 -15.50 16.63
CA TYR A 455 12.14 -15.58 17.47
C TYR A 455 11.05 -16.46 16.85
N GLY A 456 10.80 -16.31 15.54
CA GLY A 456 9.88 -17.15 14.79
C GLY A 456 10.24 -18.64 14.90
N LEU A 457 11.52 -18.99 14.80
CA LEU A 457 11.98 -20.38 14.95
C LEU A 457 11.70 -20.96 16.34
N ILE A 458 11.90 -20.15 17.39
CA ILE A 458 11.66 -20.56 18.79
C ILE A 458 10.16 -20.77 19.04
N SER A 459 9.32 -19.95 18.42
CA SER A 459 7.94 -19.78 18.85
C SER A 459 6.87 -20.37 17.90
N THR A 460 7.28 -20.90 16.75
CA THR A 460 6.37 -21.54 15.76
C THR A 460 6.56 -23.05 15.71
N THR A 461 5.52 -23.76 15.25
CA THR A 461 5.58 -25.22 15.13
C THR A 461 6.61 -25.64 14.08
N VAL A 462 7.37 -26.70 14.37
CA VAL A 462 8.36 -27.26 13.44
C VAL A 462 7.67 -27.61 12.11
N GLY A 463 8.27 -27.20 11.00
CA GLY A 463 7.75 -27.45 9.64
C GLY A 463 6.77 -26.39 9.12
N SER A 464 6.20 -25.52 9.96
CA SER A 464 5.38 -24.40 9.48
C SER A 464 6.24 -23.30 8.83
N PRO A 465 5.74 -22.57 7.82
CA PRO A 465 6.43 -21.38 7.31
C PRO A 465 6.54 -20.29 8.39
N ILE A 466 7.63 -19.54 8.40
CA ILE A 466 7.83 -18.40 9.29
C ILE A 466 7.49 -17.12 8.53
N LEU A 467 6.42 -16.43 8.93
CA LEU A 467 6.01 -15.17 8.35
C LEU A 467 6.59 -13.98 9.13
N ILE A 468 7.36 -13.14 8.45
CA ILE A 468 7.94 -11.91 9.00
C ILE A 468 7.45 -10.75 8.15
N ARG A 469 6.98 -9.67 8.80
CA ARG A 469 6.70 -8.41 8.11
C ARG A 469 7.78 -7.39 8.40
N LYS A 470 8.03 -6.50 7.45
CA LYS A 470 9.00 -5.41 7.55
C LYS A 470 8.44 -4.16 6.90
N ASN A 471 8.50 -3.02 7.60
CA ASN A 471 7.96 -1.75 7.11
C ASN A 471 8.86 -1.04 6.10
N VAL A 472 10.07 -1.56 5.89
CA VAL A 472 11.05 -1.07 4.92
C VAL A 472 11.54 -2.25 4.11
N ARG A 473 12.00 -1.99 2.89
CA ARG A 473 12.66 -2.97 2.03
C ARG A 473 13.74 -3.74 2.79
N ILE A 474 13.82 -5.05 2.61
CA ILE A 474 14.92 -5.84 3.19
C ILE A 474 16.27 -5.31 2.64
N CYS A 475 17.39 -5.48 3.35
CA CYS A 475 18.69 -5.10 2.81
C CYS A 475 19.38 -6.31 2.17
N GLY A 476 20.33 -6.08 1.24
CA GLY A 476 21.03 -7.15 0.53
C GLY A 476 21.71 -8.17 1.46
N ASP A 477 22.31 -7.73 2.56
CA ASP A 477 22.95 -8.62 3.54
C ASP A 477 21.94 -9.51 4.28
N CYS A 478 20.77 -8.97 4.59
CA CYS A 478 19.70 -9.77 5.21
C CYS A 478 19.10 -10.70 4.18
N HIS A 479 18.86 -10.26 2.94
CA HIS A 479 18.32 -11.11 1.88
C HIS A 479 19.25 -12.33 1.61
N ARG A 480 20.56 -12.10 1.45
CA ARG A 480 21.55 -13.18 1.28
C ARG A 480 21.58 -14.14 2.46
N ALA A 481 21.59 -13.61 3.68
CA ALA A 481 21.60 -14.46 4.86
C ALA A 481 20.30 -15.26 5.00
N MET A 482 19.14 -14.68 4.66
CA MET A 482 17.86 -15.41 4.73
C MET A 482 17.81 -16.57 3.76
N LYS A 483 18.39 -16.44 2.56
CA LYS A 483 18.60 -17.56 1.64
C LYS A 483 19.37 -18.69 2.31
N MET A 484 20.59 -18.40 2.79
CA MET A 484 21.45 -19.42 3.43
C MET A 484 20.83 -20.00 4.70
N MET A 485 20.18 -19.17 5.52
CA MET A 485 19.49 -19.61 6.73
C MET A 485 18.31 -20.52 6.38
N SER A 486 17.54 -20.24 5.33
CA SER A 486 16.43 -21.11 4.92
C SER A 486 16.88 -22.53 4.55
N GLU A 487 18.06 -22.66 3.93
CA GLU A 487 18.68 -23.95 3.62
C GLU A 487 19.08 -24.70 4.89
N VAL A 488 19.76 -24.02 5.83
CA VAL A 488 20.19 -24.59 7.11
C VAL A 488 19.00 -25.03 7.97
N ILE A 489 17.93 -24.23 7.98
CA ILE A 489 16.74 -24.47 8.81
C ILE A 489 15.86 -25.57 8.20
N GLY A 490 15.86 -25.73 6.87
CA GLY A 490 14.95 -26.63 6.16
C GLY A 490 13.47 -26.22 6.29
N ARG A 491 13.19 -24.92 6.45
CA ARG A 491 11.83 -24.36 6.53
C ARG A 491 11.70 -23.16 5.61
N GLU A 492 10.50 -22.98 5.07
CA GLU A 492 10.16 -21.77 4.33
C GLU A 492 10.14 -20.55 5.28
N VAL A 493 10.83 -19.49 4.87
CA VAL A 493 10.77 -18.18 5.53
C VAL A 493 10.13 -17.20 4.55
N VAL A 494 9.01 -16.61 4.94
CA VAL A 494 8.28 -15.63 4.13
C VAL A 494 8.49 -14.25 4.74
N ILE A 495 9.13 -13.34 4.01
CA ILE A 495 9.38 -11.97 4.47
C ILE A 495 8.63 -10.99 3.59
N GLY A 496 7.57 -10.39 4.11
CA GLY A 496 6.88 -9.27 3.48
C GLY A 496 7.58 -7.96 3.81
N ASP A 497 8.21 -7.33 2.84
CA ASP A 497 8.76 -5.99 2.99
C ASP A 497 7.80 -4.90 2.49
N SER A 498 8.27 -3.66 2.38
CA SER A 498 7.43 -2.53 1.94
C SER A 498 6.95 -2.62 0.49
N LYS A 499 7.50 -3.54 -0.33
CA LYS A 499 7.14 -3.72 -1.74
C LYS A 499 6.54 -5.11 -2.02
N ILE A 500 7.20 -6.18 -1.57
CA ILE A 500 6.87 -7.56 -1.97
C ILE A 500 7.06 -8.55 -0.82
N TYR A 501 6.59 -9.78 -1.02
CA TYR A 501 6.92 -10.94 -0.23
C TYR A 501 8.05 -11.72 -0.88
N HIS A 502 9.07 -12.01 -0.06
CA HIS A 502 10.18 -12.87 -0.38
C HIS A 502 9.92 -14.25 0.21
N HIS A 503 9.87 -15.27 -0.62
CA HIS A 503 9.76 -16.67 -0.19
C HIS A 503 11.14 -17.30 -0.25
N PHE A 504 11.76 -17.48 0.92
CA PHE A 504 13.05 -18.13 1.05
C PHE A 504 12.87 -19.61 1.34
N ARG A 505 13.39 -20.46 0.46
CA ARG A 505 13.30 -21.91 0.57
C ARG A 505 14.53 -22.55 -0.06
N ASP A 506 15.14 -23.50 0.65
CA ASP A 506 16.24 -24.34 0.15
C ASP A 506 17.39 -23.51 -0.48
N GLY A 507 17.76 -22.39 0.15
CA GLY A 507 18.87 -21.54 -0.32
C GLY A 507 18.48 -20.53 -1.41
N LEU A 508 17.23 -20.55 -1.87
CA LEU A 508 16.73 -19.70 -2.95
C LEU A 508 15.68 -18.71 -2.44
N CYS A 509 15.46 -17.65 -3.22
CA CYS A 509 14.36 -16.71 -3.01
C CYS A 509 13.53 -16.60 -4.28
N CYS A 510 12.19 -16.52 -4.16
CA CYS A 510 11.29 -16.40 -5.32
C CYS A 510 11.59 -15.20 -6.24
N CYS A 511 12.23 -14.15 -5.74
CA CYS A 511 12.57 -12.97 -6.54
C CYS A 511 13.80 -13.14 -7.44
N GLY A 512 14.54 -14.25 -7.35
CA GLY A 512 15.75 -14.47 -8.17
C GLY A 512 16.85 -13.42 -7.97
N ASP A 513 16.92 -12.79 -6.78
CA ASP A 513 17.77 -11.63 -6.48
C ASP A 513 17.44 -10.35 -7.29
N TYR A 514 16.31 -10.34 -7.99
CA TYR A 514 15.74 -9.20 -8.70
C TYR A 514 14.53 -8.68 -7.91
N TRP A 515 14.74 -7.75 -6.98
CA TRP A 515 13.67 -7.20 -6.13
C TRP A 515 13.96 -5.79 -5.73
#